data_AF-A0A1Y4NPF3-F1
#
_entry.id   AF-A0A1Y4NPF3-F1
#
_cell.length_a   1.000
_cell.length_b   1.000
_cell.length_c   1.000
_cell.angle_alpha   90.00
_cell.angle_beta   90.00
_cell.angle_gamma   90.00
#
_symmetry.space_group_name_H-M   'P 1'
#
loop_
_entity.id
_entity.type
_entity.pdbx_description
1 polymer ?
#
loop_
_entity_poly.entity_id
_entity_poly.type
_entity_poly.pdbx_seq_one_letter_code
_entity_poly.pdbx_strand_id
1 'polypeptide(L)'
;MSHGRDLTGKRFGHLTVTEKTEKREEHYTVWRCRCDCGKEIYVNTKRLTRGTVRDCGCVPRTDARRGSIAEDLRGRRFGELTVLERAENRNGRTCWLCRCSCGREKIVPAHDLKAGKTRSCGAPEHKAQHRSIDLRGRTFGRLTALYPTTRRDRRGSVYWHCVCTCGNEKEFSEASLMHGNCRSCGCLKAENQKKISSQLHMVDGTCIEMLEKRKYRNDNTSGFRGVYRMKNGKFRVNIGFKGRRFYLGSFERYDEAVRMREEAEEMIHGGFVQAYRRWQKKAEADPVWKEANPLIFEVEMEKGTLQIRKNI
;
A
#
# COMPACT_ATOMS: atom_id res chain seq x y z
N MET A 1 22.93 19.80 6.63
CA MET A 1 23.73 19.44 7.81
C MET A 1 22.80 18.91 8.90
N SER A 2 22.57 17.60 8.95
CA SER A 2 21.70 16.99 9.97
C SER A 2 22.47 16.89 11.28
N HIS A 3 22.08 17.68 12.27
CA HIS A 3 22.61 17.62 13.63
C HIS A 3 22.36 16.23 14.21
N GLY A 4 23.34 15.34 14.10
CA GLY A 4 23.27 14.00 14.66
C GLY A 4 23.22 14.11 16.17
N ARG A 5 22.09 13.71 16.77
CA ARG A 5 21.93 13.69 18.24
C ARG A 5 23.05 12.88 18.87
N ASP A 6 23.79 13.50 19.78
CA ASP A 6 24.77 12.82 20.60
C ASP A 6 24.05 11.95 21.65
N LEU A 7 24.44 10.67 21.70
CA LEU A 7 23.88 9.69 22.63
C LEU A 7 24.88 9.30 23.72
N THR A 8 26.08 9.89 23.74
CA THR A 8 27.12 9.64 24.74
C THR A 8 26.57 9.84 26.16
N GLY A 9 26.84 8.87 27.05
CA GLY A 9 26.38 8.87 28.45
C GLY A 9 24.92 8.45 28.67
N LYS A 10 24.13 8.24 27.60
CA LYS A 10 22.72 7.83 27.75
C LYS A 10 22.60 6.33 28.01
N ARG A 11 21.66 5.98 28.90
CA ARG A 11 21.34 4.60 29.27
C ARG A 11 20.09 4.10 28.53
N PHE A 12 20.21 2.93 27.92
CA PHE A 12 19.15 2.22 27.19
C PHE A 12 19.01 0.81 27.75
N GLY A 13 18.16 0.66 28.77
CA GLY A 13 18.08 -0.58 29.55
C GLY A 13 19.35 -0.79 30.38
N HIS A 14 20.03 -1.91 30.15
CA HIS A 14 21.31 -2.27 30.76
C HIS A 14 22.53 -1.76 29.99
N LEU A 15 22.34 -0.99 28.91
CA LEU A 15 23.42 -0.47 28.08
C LEU A 15 23.64 1.01 28.33
N THR A 16 24.89 1.42 28.55
CA THR A 16 25.30 2.82 28.63
C THR A 16 26.18 3.15 27.42
N VAL A 17 25.82 4.18 26.66
CA VAL A 17 26.59 4.60 25.49
C VAL A 17 27.89 5.27 25.95
N THR A 18 29.04 4.75 25.52
CA THR A 18 30.36 5.25 25.92
C THR A 18 30.95 6.21 24.90
N GLU A 19 30.86 5.88 23.61
CA GLU A 19 31.45 6.70 22.55
C GLU A 19 30.75 6.55 21.21
N LYS A 20 30.89 7.60 20.39
CA LYS A 20 30.46 7.62 19.00
C LYS A 20 31.52 6.96 18.13
N THR A 21 31.13 6.03 17.27
CA THR A 21 32.06 5.44 16.29
C THR A 21 31.89 6.07 14.90
N GLU A 22 32.91 5.96 14.06
CA GLU A 22 32.84 6.39 12.66
C GLU A 22 32.03 5.44 11.77
N LYS A 23 31.75 4.23 12.27
CA LYS A 23 31.00 3.20 11.53
C LYS A 23 29.53 3.58 11.37
N ARG A 24 28.97 3.32 10.18
CA ARG A 24 27.56 3.50 9.87
C ARG A 24 26.93 2.20 9.38
N GLU A 25 25.73 1.91 9.88
CA GLU A 25 24.93 0.76 9.49
C GLU A 25 23.53 1.26 9.08
N GLU A 26 23.06 0.92 7.89
CA GLU A 26 21.78 1.42 7.33
C GLU A 26 21.64 2.96 7.40
N HIS A 27 22.74 3.70 7.18
CA HIS A 27 22.82 5.17 7.31
C HIS A 27 22.73 5.72 8.76
N TYR A 28 22.67 4.86 9.79
CA TYR A 28 22.69 5.25 11.19
C TYR A 28 24.09 5.14 11.79
N THR A 29 24.46 6.10 12.65
CA THR A 29 25.69 6.05 13.44
C THR A 29 25.67 4.87 14.41
N VAL A 30 26.77 4.13 14.43
CA VAL A 30 27.03 3.04 15.38
C VAL A 30 27.71 3.61 16.63
N TRP A 31 27.26 3.17 17.80
CA TRP A 31 27.74 3.62 19.10
C TRP A 31 28.34 2.45 19.86
N ARG A 32 29.46 2.68 20.54
CA ARG A 32 30.00 1.72 21.50
C ARG A 32 29.20 1.86 22.79
N CYS A 33 28.72 0.74 23.31
CA CYS A 33 27.88 0.67 24.49
C CYS A 33 28.48 -0.32 25.48
N ARG A 34 28.60 0.08 26.75
CA ARG A 34 29.00 -0.80 27.85
C ARG A 34 27.75 -1.27 28.57
N CYS A 35 27.60 -2.58 28.71
CA CYS A 35 26.50 -3.15 29.48
C CYS A 35 26.83 -3.22 30.97
N ASP A 36 25.81 -3.24 31.83
CA ASP A 36 25.94 -3.51 33.27
C ASP A 36 26.70 -4.83 33.54
N CYS A 37 26.61 -5.80 32.61
CA CYS A 37 27.35 -7.07 32.62
C CYS A 37 28.88 -6.92 32.41
N GLY A 38 29.38 -5.71 32.15
CA GLY A 38 30.77 -5.41 31.82
C GLY A 38 31.14 -5.61 30.34
N LYS A 39 30.33 -6.33 29.55
CA LYS A 39 30.56 -6.57 28.12
C LYS A 39 30.28 -5.31 27.29
N GLU A 40 31.18 -5.03 26.36
CA GLU A 40 31.01 -3.97 25.37
C GLU A 40 30.36 -4.50 24.09
N ILE A 41 29.41 -3.75 23.53
CA ILE A 41 28.73 -4.06 22.27
C ILE A 41 28.60 -2.81 21.40
N TYR A 42 28.44 -3.00 20.09
CA TYR A 42 28.27 -1.92 19.12
C TYR A 42 26.83 -1.91 18.60
N VAL A 43 26.10 -0.81 18.79
CA VAL A 43 24.67 -0.72 18.45
C VAL A 43 24.38 0.59 17.71
N ASN A 44 23.62 0.52 16.62
CA ASN A 44 23.24 1.70 15.86
C ASN A 44 22.15 2.54 16.55
N THR A 45 22.10 3.82 16.18
CA THR A 45 21.18 4.84 16.73
C THR A 45 19.71 4.40 16.70
N LYS A 46 19.26 3.78 15.59
CA LYS A 46 17.88 3.30 15.41
C LYS A 46 17.51 2.18 16.39
N ARG A 47 18.44 1.25 16.65
CA ARG A 47 18.21 0.09 17.52
C ARG A 47 18.19 0.46 19.00
N LEU A 48 19.02 1.42 19.41
CA LEU A 48 19.02 2.03 20.75
C LEU A 48 17.73 2.82 21.01
N THR A 49 17.38 3.75 20.11
CA THR A 49 16.20 4.62 20.26
C THR A 49 14.88 3.86 20.24
N ARG A 50 14.74 2.83 19.39
CA ARG A 50 13.54 1.95 19.38
C ARG A 50 13.51 0.95 20.54
N GLY A 51 14.59 0.86 21.33
CA GLY A 51 14.68 -0.06 22.46
C GLY A 51 14.62 -1.54 22.04
N THR A 52 15.10 -1.86 20.83
CA THR A 52 15.15 -3.25 20.32
C THR A 52 16.33 -4.05 20.89
N VAL A 53 17.37 -3.34 21.34
CA VAL A 53 18.54 -3.87 22.03
C VAL A 53 18.67 -3.08 23.33
N ARG A 54 18.60 -3.78 24.46
CA ARG A 54 18.61 -3.18 25.81
C ARG A 54 19.67 -3.78 26.73
N ASP A 55 20.41 -4.76 26.26
CA ASP A 55 21.41 -5.50 27.03
C ASP A 55 22.42 -6.17 26.09
N CYS A 56 23.54 -6.66 26.65
CA CYS A 56 24.62 -7.35 25.93
C CYS A 56 24.25 -8.77 25.45
N GLY A 57 23.01 -9.22 25.66
CA GLY A 57 22.59 -10.62 25.55
C GLY A 57 22.74 -11.40 26.86
N CYS A 58 23.07 -10.73 27.97
CA CYS A 58 23.21 -11.36 29.30
C CYS A 58 21.88 -11.62 30.00
N VAL A 59 20.80 -10.97 29.58
CA VAL A 59 19.47 -11.18 30.17
C VAL A 59 18.72 -12.18 29.28
N PRO A 60 18.42 -13.40 29.77
CA PRO A 60 17.61 -14.36 29.03
C PRO A 60 16.23 -13.76 28.74
N ARG A 61 15.82 -13.74 27.47
CA ARG A 61 14.48 -13.29 27.08
C ARG A 61 13.46 -14.32 27.55
N THR A 62 12.67 -14.00 28.57
CA THR A 62 11.56 -14.85 29.04
C THR A 62 10.36 -14.82 28.08
N ASP A 63 10.20 -13.73 27.32
CA ASP A 63 8.98 -13.48 26.55
C ASP A 63 9.27 -13.46 25.04
N ALA A 64 9.03 -14.60 24.42
CA ALA A 64 9.38 -14.89 23.05
C ALA A 64 8.31 -14.43 22.04
N ARG A 65 8.39 -13.20 21.50
CA ARG A 65 7.89 -12.97 20.13
C ARG A 65 8.80 -13.62 19.06
N ARG A 66 10.05 -13.95 19.43
CA ARG A 66 11.05 -14.73 18.68
C ARG A 66 12.11 -15.34 19.64
N GLY A 67 11.69 -16.13 20.60
CA GLY A 67 12.60 -16.89 21.47
C GLY A 67 12.75 -18.34 20.99
N SER A 68 13.82 -19.00 21.42
CA SER A 68 14.16 -20.41 21.15
C SER A 68 13.31 -21.41 21.94
N ILE A 69 12.64 -20.93 22.99
CA ILE A 69 11.86 -21.77 23.91
C ILE A 69 10.38 -21.59 23.56
N ALA A 70 9.77 -22.67 23.07
CA ALA A 70 8.34 -22.71 22.81
C ALA A 70 7.58 -22.92 24.12
N GLU A 71 6.59 -22.06 24.38
CA GLU A 71 5.62 -22.20 25.47
C GLU A 71 4.98 -23.60 25.44
N ASP A 72 4.96 -24.31 26.58
CA ASP A 72 4.30 -25.60 26.68
C ASP A 72 2.77 -25.42 26.72
N LEU A 73 2.08 -26.04 25.77
CA LEU A 73 0.62 -25.98 25.67
C LEU A 73 -0.07 -27.28 26.11
N ARG A 74 0.66 -28.28 26.62
CA ARG A 74 0.09 -29.57 27.08
C ARG A 74 -1.06 -29.39 28.06
N GLY A 75 -2.13 -30.15 27.86
CA GLY A 75 -3.34 -30.12 28.68
C GLY A 75 -4.24 -28.90 28.46
N ARG A 76 -3.79 -27.87 27.73
CA ARG A 76 -4.63 -26.70 27.46
C ARG A 76 -5.72 -27.02 26.44
N ARG A 77 -6.90 -26.48 26.68
CA ARG A 77 -8.07 -26.64 25.80
C ARG A 77 -8.30 -25.38 24.98
N PHE A 78 -8.43 -25.54 23.66
CA PHE A 78 -8.71 -24.51 22.68
C PHE A 78 -10.00 -24.86 21.91
N GLY A 79 -11.15 -24.43 22.44
CA GLY A 79 -12.46 -24.84 21.92
C GLY A 79 -12.74 -26.32 22.21
N GLU A 80 -12.92 -27.10 21.16
CA GLU A 80 -13.14 -28.56 21.23
C GLU A 80 -11.82 -29.36 21.23
N LEU A 81 -10.67 -28.70 21.10
CA LEU A 81 -9.36 -29.35 21.03
C LEU A 81 -8.64 -29.28 22.37
N THR A 82 -8.16 -30.42 22.86
CA THR A 82 -7.25 -30.53 24.01
C THR A 82 -5.86 -30.89 23.50
N VAL A 83 -4.85 -30.11 23.88
CA VAL A 83 -3.46 -30.36 23.49
C VAL A 83 -2.93 -31.57 24.26
N LEU A 84 -2.49 -32.60 23.55
CA LEU A 84 -1.88 -33.80 24.13
C LEU A 84 -0.38 -33.63 24.27
N GLU A 85 0.31 -33.46 23.15
CA GLU A 85 1.77 -33.45 23.12
C GLU A 85 2.32 -32.61 21.97
N ARG A 86 3.65 -32.42 21.98
CA ARG A 86 4.35 -31.63 20.98
C ARG A 86 4.56 -32.50 19.74
N ALA A 87 4.16 -31.98 18.58
CA ALA A 87 4.38 -32.62 17.29
C ALA A 87 5.58 -32.00 16.57
N GLU A 88 5.99 -32.62 15.46
CA GLU A 88 7.05 -32.11 14.61
C GLU A 88 6.77 -30.68 14.14
N ASN A 89 7.80 -29.84 14.17
CA ASN A 89 7.66 -28.45 13.75
C ASN A 89 7.40 -28.37 12.24
N ARG A 90 6.35 -27.66 11.83
CA ARG A 90 6.06 -27.41 10.41
C ARG A 90 6.45 -25.99 10.02
N ASN A 91 7.27 -25.84 8.97
CA ASN A 91 7.76 -24.53 8.48
C ASN A 91 8.42 -23.70 9.59
N GLY A 92 9.23 -24.33 10.44
CA GLY A 92 9.91 -23.67 11.57
C GLY A 92 8.98 -23.20 12.70
N ARG A 93 7.72 -23.64 12.72
CA ARG A 93 6.75 -23.31 13.79
C ARG A 93 6.47 -24.52 14.66
N THR A 94 6.35 -24.29 15.97
CA THR A 94 5.95 -25.33 16.93
C THR A 94 4.53 -25.79 16.67
N CYS A 95 4.36 -27.10 16.53
CA CYS A 95 3.08 -27.77 16.34
C CYS A 95 2.76 -28.67 17.53
N TRP A 96 1.47 -28.88 17.73
CA TRP A 96 0.92 -29.64 18.85
C TRP A 96 -0.07 -30.66 18.34
N LEU A 97 0.05 -31.91 18.78
CA LEU A 97 -0.96 -32.93 18.60
C LEU A 97 -2.11 -32.62 19.56
N CYS A 98 -3.29 -32.41 19.00
CA CYS A 98 -4.49 -32.07 19.76
C CYS A 98 -5.54 -33.16 19.55
N ARG A 99 -6.19 -33.59 20.63
CA ARG A 99 -7.36 -34.47 20.59
C ARG A 99 -8.62 -33.64 20.68
N CYS A 100 -9.56 -33.86 19.76
CA CYS A 100 -10.85 -33.20 19.81
C CYS A 100 -11.81 -33.97 20.73
N SER A 101 -12.85 -33.29 21.23
CA SER A 101 -14.01 -33.93 21.86
C SER A 101 -14.64 -35.02 20.99
N CYS A 102 -14.52 -34.89 19.66
CA CYS A 102 -14.91 -35.88 18.64
C CYS A 102 -14.06 -37.17 18.63
N GLY A 103 -13.04 -37.28 19.50
CA GLY A 103 -12.11 -38.41 19.56
C GLY A 103 -10.96 -38.37 18.54
N ARG A 104 -11.10 -37.60 17.43
CA ARG A 104 -10.04 -37.47 16.41
C ARG A 104 -8.89 -36.58 16.87
N GLU A 105 -7.71 -36.92 16.40
CA GLU A 105 -6.48 -36.18 16.63
C GLU A 105 -6.11 -35.30 15.43
N LYS A 106 -5.48 -34.16 15.71
CA LYS A 106 -5.08 -33.18 14.71
C LYS A 106 -3.82 -32.45 15.14
N ILE A 107 -2.86 -32.32 14.23
CA ILE A 107 -1.67 -31.51 14.44
C ILE A 107 -1.98 -30.06 14.09
N VAL A 108 -1.81 -29.15 15.06
CA VAL A 108 -2.13 -27.72 14.91
C VAL A 108 -0.94 -26.86 15.32
N PRO A 109 -0.57 -25.83 14.54
CA PRO A 109 0.44 -24.86 14.96
C PRO A 109 0.04 -24.08 16.23
N ALA A 110 0.99 -23.84 17.14
CA ALA A 110 0.75 -23.12 18.40
C ALA A 110 0.09 -21.75 18.21
N HIS A 111 0.46 -21.03 17.14
CA HIS A 111 -0.10 -19.72 16.83
C HIS A 111 -1.57 -19.77 16.39
N ASP A 112 -2.02 -20.84 15.73
CA ASP A 112 -3.40 -20.98 15.27
C ASP A 112 -4.34 -21.39 16.41
N LEU A 113 -3.83 -22.16 17.39
CA LEU A 113 -4.51 -22.44 18.65
C LEU A 113 -4.72 -21.14 19.45
N LYS A 114 -3.64 -20.37 19.65
CA LYS A 114 -3.69 -19.11 20.41
C LYS A 114 -4.52 -18.01 19.73
N ALA A 115 -4.49 -17.94 18.40
CA ALA A 115 -5.30 -16.99 17.63
C ALA A 115 -6.77 -17.44 17.47
N GLY A 116 -7.13 -18.63 17.97
CA GLY A 116 -8.50 -19.16 17.86
C GLY A 116 -8.92 -19.54 16.44
N LYS A 117 -7.98 -19.67 15.51
CA LYS A 117 -8.26 -20.06 14.11
C LYS A 117 -8.62 -21.53 13.98
N THR A 118 -8.08 -22.37 14.87
CA THR A 118 -8.37 -23.81 14.90
C THR A 118 -8.94 -24.17 16.26
N ARG A 119 -10.25 -24.45 16.30
CA ARG A 119 -11.00 -24.79 17.53
C ARG A 119 -11.61 -26.19 17.51
N SER A 120 -11.42 -26.97 16.45
CA SER A 120 -11.98 -28.32 16.29
C SER A 120 -11.16 -29.21 15.35
N CYS A 121 -11.45 -30.52 15.37
CA CYS A 121 -10.82 -31.53 14.48
C CYS A 121 -11.08 -31.24 12.99
N GLY A 122 -12.11 -30.46 12.63
CA GLY A 122 -12.50 -30.22 11.23
C GLY A 122 -13.27 -31.39 10.60
N ALA A 123 -13.74 -32.32 11.43
CA ALA A 123 -14.74 -33.32 11.09
C ALA A 123 -15.93 -32.72 10.32
N PRO A 124 -16.64 -33.47 9.47
CA PRO A 124 -17.89 -33.02 8.87
C PRO A 124 -18.89 -32.49 9.91
N GLU A 125 -18.94 -33.13 11.08
CA GLU A 125 -19.77 -32.76 12.24
C GLU A 125 -19.35 -31.41 12.88
N HIS A 126 -18.09 -31.01 12.73
CA HIS A 126 -17.53 -29.75 13.23
C HIS A 126 -17.22 -28.73 12.12
N LYS A 127 -17.40 -29.09 10.85
CA LYS A 127 -17.51 -28.09 9.79
C LYS A 127 -18.76 -27.34 10.17
N ALA A 128 -18.58 -26.10 10.61
CA ALA A 128 -19.68 -25.19 10.79
C ALA A 128 -20.58 -25.38 9.58
N GLN A 129 -21.80 -25.87 9.82
CA GLN A 129 -22.92 -25.51 8.99
C GLN A 129 -22.70 -24.02 8.77
N HIS A 130 -22.27 -23.63 7.57
CA HIS A 130 -22.34 -22.23 7.19
C HIS A 130 -23.82 -21.97 7.36
N ARG A 131 -24.20 -21.39 8.50
CA ARG A 131 -25.54 -20.90 8.75
C ARG A 131 -25.71 -19.92 7.62
N SER A 132 -26.35 -20.37 6.54
CA SER A 132 -26.66 -19.54 5.38
C SER A 132 -27.52 -18.45 5.97
N ILE A 133 -26.92 -17.29 6.20
CA ILE A 133 -27.65 -16.18 6.79
C ILE A 133 -28.65 -15.79 5.72
N ASP A 134 -29.93 -15.87 6.03
CA ASP A 134 -30.94 -15.36 5.10
C ASP A 134 -30.77 -13.85 5.03
N LEU A 135 -30.35 -13.37 3.86
CA LEU A 135 -30.17 -11.96 3.58
C LEU A 135 -31.40 -11.34 2.92
N ARG A 136 -32.48 -12.10 2.69
CA ARG A 136 -33.69 -11.60 2.03
C ARG A 136 -34.24 -10.36 2.75
N GLY A 137 -34.44 -9.30 1.99
CA GLY A 137 -34.92 -8.00 2.49
C GLY A 137 -33.87 -7.16 3.23
N ARG A 138 -32.65 -7.67 3.46
CA ARG A 138 -31.60 -6.88 4.11
C ARG A 138 -30.98 -5.89 3.13
N THR A 139 -30.70 -4.69 3.65
CA THR A 139 -30.12 -3.59 2.88
C THR A 139 -28.63 -3.41 3.18
N PHE A 140 -27.81 -3.29 2.14
CA PHE A 140 -26.37 -3.06 2.18
C PHE A 140 -26.05 -1.76 1.42
N GLY A 141 -26.15 -0.63 2.11
CA GLY A 141 -26.06 0.69 1.48
C GLY A 141 -27.24 0.90 0.53
N ARG A 142 -26.98 0.96 -0.78
CA ARG A 142 -28.02 1.11 -1.83
C ARG A 142 -28.53 -0.23 -2.37
N LEU A 143 -28.02 -1.36 -1.90
CA LEU A 143 -28.42 -2.69 -2.37
C LEU A 143 -29.43 -3.31 -1.41
N THR A 144 -30.47 -3.95 -1.93
CA THR A 144 -31.40 -4.79 -1.17
C THR A 144 -31.30 -6.21 -1.70
N ALA A 145 -30.97 -7.17 -0.83
CA ALA A 145 -30.87 -8.57 -1.21
C ALA A 145 -32.26 -9.21 -1.36
N LEU A 146 -32.52 -9.87 -2.49
CA LEU A 146 -33.81 -10.48 -2.82
C LEU A 146 -33.81 -11.98 -2.54
N TYR A 147 -32.92 -12.74 -3.19
CA TYR A 147 -32.85 -14.18 -3.04
C TYR A 147 -31.41 -14.71 -3.26
N PRO A 148 -31.06 -15.84 -2.64
CA PRO A 148 -29.78 -16.51 -2.89
C PRO A 148 -29.82 -17.22 -4.24
N THR A 149 -28.69 -17.25 -4.93
CA THR A 149 -28.49 -17.99 -6.17
C THR A 149 -27.77 -19.31 -5.91
N THR A 150 -27.75 -20.17 -6.93
CA THR A 150 -27.01 -21.45 -6.89
C THR A 150 -25.49 -21.25 -6.98
N ARG A 151 -25.05 -20.06 -7.41
CA ARG A 151 -23.64 -19.74 -7.62
C ARG A 151 -22.91 -19.56 -6.30
N ARG A 152 -21.66 -20.04 -6.27
CA ARG A 152 -20.75 -19.97 -5.13
C ARG A 152 -19.41 -19.40 -5.56
N ASP A 153 -18.73 -18.68 -4.67
CA ASP A 153 -17.34 -18.29 -4.91
C ASP A 153 -16.35 -19.43 -4.57
N ARG A 154 -15.05 -19.20 -4.83
CA ARG A 154 -13.98 -20.18 -4.53
C ARG A 154 -13.86 -20.54 -3.04
N ARG A 155 -14.43 -19.73 -2.15
CA ARG A 155 -14.43 -19.93 -0.69
C ARG A 155 -15.77 -20.47 -0.18
N GLY A 156 -16.71 -20.78 -1.08
CA GLY A 156 -18.02 -21.34 -0.75
C GLY A 156 -19.09 -20.29 -0.38
N SER A 157 -18.84 -19.00 -0.55
CA SER A 157 -19.83 -17.95 -0.27
C SER A 157 -20.93 -17.92 -1.33
N VAL A 158 -22.19 -17.83 -0.90
CA VAL A 158 -23.39 -17.79 -1.74
C VAL A 158 -23.47 -16.45 -2.47
N TYR A 159 -23.79 -16.46 -3.76
CA TYR A 159 -24.20 -15.23 -4.45
C TYR A 159 -25.66 -14.91 -4.16
N TRP A 160 -25.96 -13.63 -4.01
CA TRP A 160 -27.28 -13.09 -3.76
C TRP A 160 -27.64 -12.12 -4.86
N HIS A 161 -28.83 -12.30 -5.43
CA HIS A 161 -29.40 -11.35 -6.37
C HIS A 161 -29.90 -10.13 -5.61
N CYS A 162 -29.39 -8.95 -5.95
CA CYS A 162 -29.68 -7.72 -5.24
C CYS A 162 -30.21 -6.65 -6.20
N VAL A 163 -31.21 -5.89 -5.75
CA VAL A 163 -31.71 -4.69 -6.44
C VAL A 163 -31.07 -3.45 -5.82
N CYS A 164 -30.59 -2.53 -6.66
CA CYS A 164 -30.02 -1.27 -6.22
C CYS A 164 -31.11 -0.19 -6.21
N THR A 165 -30.99 0.83 -5.34
CA THR A 165 -31.92 1.96 -5.31
C THR A 165 -31.97 2.78 -6.61
N CYS A 166 -31.01 2.58 -7.52
CA CYS A 166 -31.04 3.16 -8.87
C CYS A 166 -31.78 2.30 -9.91
N GLY A 167 -32.45 1.23 -9.49
CA GLY A 167 -33.21 0.31 -10.35
C GLY A 167 -32.39 -0.80 -11.00
N ASN A 168 -31.05 -0.77 -10.90
CA ASN A 168 -30.20 -1.82 -11.47
C ASN A 168 -30.12 -3.04 -10.55
N GLU A 169 -30.16 -4.23 -11.15
CA GLU A 169 -30.02 -5.50 -10.45
C GLU A 169 -28.64 -6.12 -10.70
N LYS A 170 -28.07 -6.73 -9.67
CA LYS A 170 -26.75 -7.36 -9.76
C LYS A 170 -26.53 -8.42 -8.68
N GLU A 171 -25.77 -9.45 -9.02
CA GLU A 171 -25.37 -10.50 -8.09
C GLU A 171 -24.12 -10.12 -7.30
N PHE A 172 -24.14 -10.38 -6.00
CA PHE A 172 -22.99 -10.17 -5.10
C PHE A 172 -22.81 -11.36 -4.18
N SER A 173 -21.57 -11.69 -3.82
CA SER A 173 -21.35 -12.72 -2.80
C SER A 173 -21.78 -12.22 -1.42
N GLU A 174 -22.34 -13.12 -0.61
CA GLU A 174 -22.72 -12.91 0.79
C GLU A 174 -21.56 -12.27 1.58
N ALA A 175 -20.35 -12.79 1.40
CA ALA A 175 -19.16 -12.24 2.04
C ALA A 175 -18.91 -10.78 1.63
N SER A 176 -19.12 -10.41 0.36
CA SER A 176 -18.90 -9.03 -0.10
C SER A 176 -19.95 -8.05 0.44
N LEU A 177 -21.19 -8.51 0.61
CA LEU A 177 -22.27 -7.75 1.23
C LEU A 177 -22.00 -7.56 2.73
N MET A 178 -21.71 -8.64 3.44
CA MET A 178 -21.48 -8.64 4.90
C MET A 178 -20.22 -7.86 5.30
N HIS A 179 -19.14 -7.95 4.54
CA HIS A 179 -17.91 -7.19 4.80
C HIS A 179 -17.98 -5.74 4.28
N GLY A 180 -19.10 -5.33 3.66
CA GLY A 180 -19.32 -3.96 3.21
C GLY A 180 -18.48 -3.54 2.00
N ASN A 181 -17.94 -4.50 1.24
CA ASN A 181 -17.17 -4.26 0.01
C ASN A 181 -18.07 -3.79 -1.13
N CYS A 182 -19.33 -4.24 -1.15
CA CYS A 182 -20.32 -3.88 -2.17
C CYS A 182 -21.50 -3.17 -1.51
N ARG A 183 -21.66 -1.87 -1.80
CA ARG A 183 -22.73 -1.01 -1.24
C ARG A 183 -23.65 -0.41 -2.32
N SER A 184 -23.40 -0.71 -3.59
CA SER A 184 -24.19 -0.27 -4.74
C SER A 184 -23.89 -1.17 -5.95
N CYS A 185 -24.72 -1.11 -7.00
CA CYS A 185 -24.45 -1.81 -8.26
C CYS A 185 -23.19 -1.33 -9.01
N GLY A 186 -22.62 -0.19 -8.56
CA GLY A 186 -21.57 0.57 -9.24
C GLY A 186 -21.97 2.03 -9.45
N CYS A 187 -23.26 2.37 -9.34
CA CYS A 187 -23.77 3.72 -9.55
C CYS A 187 -23.14 4.76 -8.60
N LEU A 188 -22.90 4.40 -7.33
CA LEU A 188 -22.27 5.30 -6.37
C LEU A 188 -20.85 5.68 -6.82
N LYS A 189 -20.10 4.72 -7.38
CA LYS A 189 -18.77 4.97 -7.94
C LYS A 189 -18.85 5.88 -9.16
N ALA A 190 -19.82 5.65 -10.05
CA ALA A 190 -20.02 6.48 -11.24
C ALA A 190 -20.39 7.94 -10.88
N GLU A 191 -21.28 8.14 -9.91
CA GLU A 191 -21.63 9.47 -9.39
C GLU A 191 -20.42 10.18 -8.79
N ASN A 192 -19.67 9.50 -7.94
CA ASN A 192 -18.46 10.07 -7.34
C ASN A 192 -17.43 10.45 -8.42
N GLN A 193 -17.27 9.61 -9.45
CA GLN A 193 -16.35 9.91 -10.57
C GLN A 193 -16.77 11.16 -11.36
N LYS A 194 -18.08 11.35 -11.59
CA LYS A 194 -18.60 12.57 -12.24
C LYS A 194 -18.30 13.82 -11.40
N LYS A 195 -18.49 13.74 -10.07
CA LYS A 195 -18.21 14.85 -9.15
C LYS A 195 -16.73 15.21 -9.06
N ILE A 196 -15.81 14.25 -9.26
CA ILE A 196 -14.37 14.53 -9.30
C ILE A 196 -14.05 15.49 -10.44
N SER A 197 -14.62 15.29 -11.64
CA SER A 197 -14.32 16.16 -12.79
C SER A 197 -14.71 17.61 -12.55
N SER A 198 -15.83 17.86 -11.84
CA SER A 198 -16.27 19.21 -11.51
C SER A 198 -15.44 19.90 -10.41
N GLN A 199 -14.65 19.14 -9.65
CA GLN A 199 -13.78 19.66 -8.59
C GLN A 199 -12.36 19.95 -9.06
N LEU A 200 -12.02 19.60 -10.31
CA LEU A 200 -10.70 19.82 -10.89
C LEU A 200 -10.72 21.07 -11.77
N HIS A 201 -9.74 21.96 -11.60
CA HIS A 201 -9.58 23.12 -12.48
C HIS A 201 -8.98 22.66 -13.82
N MET A 202 -9.88 22.31 -14.74
CA MET A 202 -9.56 21.94 -16.11
C MET A 202 -9.41 23.19 -16.97
N VAL A 203 -8.22 23.41 -17.52
CA VAL A 203 -7.92 24.47 -18.47
C VAL A 203 -7.38 23.82 -19.72
N ASP A 204 -8.08 24.01 -20.84
CA ASP A 204 -7.66 23.51 -22.15
C ASP A 204 -7.32 22.00 -22.16
N GLY A 205 -8.25 21.20 -21.64
CA GLY A 205 -8.10 19.74 -21.55
C GLY A 205 -7.05 19.26 -20.54
N THR A 206 -6.49 20.16 -19.72
CA THR A 206 -5.41 19.86 -18.78
C THR A 206 -5.76 20.31 -17.35
N CYS A 207 -5.56 19.45 -16.36
CA CYS A 207 -5.80 19.76 -14.95
C CYS A 207 -4.58 20.47 -14.34
N ILE A 208 -4.73 21.72 -13.90
CA ILE A 208 -3.62 22.54 -13.38
C ILE A 208 -3.01 21.92 -12.13
N GLU A 209 -3.83 21.52 -11.15
CA GLU A 209 -3.30 20.96 -9.90
C GLU A 209 -2.61 19.61 -10.10
N MET A 210 -3.01 18.85 -11.11
CA MET A 210 -2.37 17.59 -11.48
C MET A 210 -0.98 17.80 -12.09
N LEU A 211 -0.73 18.95 -12.72
CA LEU A 211 0.60 19.34 -13.17
C LEU A 211 1.45 19.91 -12.03
N GLU A 212 0.89 20.83 -11.23
CA GLU A 212 1.60 21.48 -10.11
C GLU A 212 1.98 20.54 -8.98
N LYS A 213 1.04 19.69 -8.54
CA LYS A 213 1.19 18.83 -7.35
C LYS A 213 1.45 17.38 -7.75
N ARG A 214 2.04 17.17 -8.93
CA ARG A 214 2.21 15.82 -9.47
C ARG A 214 3.10 14.98 -8.57
N LYS A 215 2.57 13.84 -8.12
CA LYS A 215 3.35 12.84 -7.39
C LYS A 215 4.26 12.04 -8.33
N TYR A 216 5.41 11.60 -7.82
CA TYR A 216 6.26 10.65 -8.50
C TYR A 216 5.50 9.33 -8.75
N ARG A 217 5.64 8.76 -9.96
CA ARG A 217 5.00 7.51 -10.39
C ARG A 217 6.05 6.58 -11.02
N ASN A 218 6.03 5.32 -10.59
CA ASN A 218 6.89 4.22 -11.05
C ASN A 218 6.05 3.02 -11.52
N ASP A 219 4.97 3.30 -12.24
CA ASP A 219 3.94 2.35 -12.67
C ASP A 219 4.27 1.57 -13.94
N ASN A 220 5.54 1.62 -14.37
CA ASN A 220 6.02 0.90 -15.55
C ASN A 220 7.31 0.14 -15.25
N THR A 221 7.71 -0.71 -16.19
CA THR A 221 8.88 -1.60 -16.06
C THR A 221 10.22 -0.89 -16.03
N SER A 222 10.30 0.39 -16.49
CA SER A 222 11.55 1.16 -16.41
C SER A 222 11.74 1.80 -15.04
N GLY A 223 10.65 1.98 -14.27
CA GLY A 223 10.65 2.68 -12.99
C GLY A 223 10.43 4.18 -13.11
N PHE A 224 10.41 4.77 -14.31
CA PHE A 224 10.20 6.20 -14.51
C PHE A 224 9.04 6.49 -15.48
N ARG A 225 8.06 7.27 -15.02
CA ARG A 225 6.88 7.66 -15.80
C ARG A 225 7.24 8.24 -17.18
N GLY A 226 6.57 7.75 -18.21
CA GLY A 226 6.79 8.21 -19.60
C GLY A 226 8.07 7.66 -20.25
N VAL A 227 8.92 6.94 -19.53
CA VAL A 227 10.08 6.21 -20.06
C VAL A 227 9.73 4.72 -20.09
N TYR A 228 9.81 4.09 -21.25
CA TYR A 228 9.40 2.68 -21.44
C TYR A 228 10.56 1.87 -21.98
N ARG A 229 10.93 0.79 -21.28
CA ARG A 229 11.94 -0.17 -21.77
C ARG A 229 11.34 -1.03 -22.87
N MET A 230 11.99 -1.05 -24.04
CA MET A 230 11.61 -1.86 -25.19
C MET A 230 12.30 -3.24 -25.17
N LYS A 231 11.81 -4.18 -26.00
CA LYS A 231 12.39 -5.52 -26.13
C LYS A 231 13.83 -5.52 -26.65
N ASN A 232 14.19 -4.53 -27.47
CA ASN A 232 15.55 -4.34 -28.00
C ASN A 232 16.52 -3.70 -26.99
N GLY A 233 16.10 -3.49 -25.73
CA GLY A 233 16.91 -2.87 -24.69
C GLY A 233 16.90 -1.33 -24.67
N LYS A 234 16.36 -0.67 -25.71
CA LYS A 234 16.26 0.80 -25.77
C LYS A 234 15.12 1.34 -24.91
N PHE A 235 15.21 2.62 -24.55
CA PHE A 235 14.23 3.35 -23.75
C PHE A 235 13.47 4.35 -24.61
N ARG A 236 12.16 4.13 -24.76
CA ARG A 236 11.24 5.04 -25.45
C ARG A 236 10.76 6.12 -24.51
N VAL A 237 10.84 7.38 -24.92
CA VAL A 237 10.34 8.50 -24.12
C VAL A 237 9.14 9.15 -24.79
N ASN A 238 8.03 9.27 -24.04
CA ASN A 238 6.81 9.94 -24.48
C ASN A 238 6.34 10.94 -23.44
N ILE A 239 5.73 12.05 -23.88
CA ILE A 239 5.02 13.01 -23.03
C ILE A 239 3.58 13.22 -23.46
N GLY A 240 2.67 13.27 -22.49
CA GLY A 240 1.27 13.56 -22.70
C GLY A 240 0.96 15.01 -22.33
N PHE A 241 0.25 15.73 -23.19
CA PHE A 241 -0.25 17.08 -22.91
C PHE A 241 -1.53 17.32 -23.74
N LYS A 242 -2.56 17.96 -23.16
CA LYS A 242 -3.89 18.16 -23.78
C LYS A 242 -4.49 16.89 -24.42
N GLY A 243 -4.34 15.74 -23.75
CA GLY A 243 -4.81 14.46 -24.28
C GLY A 243 -4.02 13.89 -25.48
N ARG A 244 -3.05 14.62 -26.02
CA ARG A 244 -2.15 14.17 -27.10
C ARG A 244 -0.86 13.58 -26.52
N ARG A 245 -0.26 12.62 -27.24
CA ARG A 245 1.02 12.00 -26.89
C ARG A 245 2.09 12.45 -27.89
N PHE A 246 3.19 12.96 -27.37
CA PHE A 246 4.36 13.40 -28.12
C PHE A 246 5.51 12.42 -27.88
N TYR A 247 6.09 11.90 -28.95
CA TYR A 247 7.25 11.01 -28.90
C TYR A 247 8.53 11.85 -28.89
N LEU A 248 9.38 11.68 -27.88
CA LEU A 248 10.60 12.48 -27.72
C LEU A 248 11.86 11.80 -28.25
N GLY A 249 11.77 10.49 -28.54
CA GLY A 249 12.91 9.71 -29.02
C GLY A 249 13.07 8.37 -28.31
N SER A 250 14.05 7.61 -28.80
CA SER A 250 14.49 6.34 -28.25
C SER A 250 15.97 6.43 -27.89
N PHE A 251 16.31 6.13 -26.64
CA PHE A 251 17.66 6.26 -26.11
C PHE A 251 18.20 4.90 -25.71
N GLU A 252 19.51 4.71 -25.77
CA GLU A 252 20.14 3.46 -25.35
C GLU A 252 20.39 3.46 -23.83
N ARG A 253 20.73 4.63 -23.29
CA ARG A 253 20.97 4.83 -21.85
C ARG A 253 19.69 5.27 -21.13
N TYR A 254 19.47 4.68 -19.96
CA TYR A 254 18.34 5.03 -19.09
C TYR A 254 18.42 6.48 -18.60
N ASP A 255 19.60 6.94 -18.18
CA ASP A 255 19.80 8.28 -17.62
C ASP A 255 19.45 9.39 -18.63
N GLU A 256 19.80 9.18 -19.90
CA GLU A 256 19.49 10.11 -20.99
C GLU A 256 17.97 10.16 -21.25
N ALA A 257 17.31 8.99 -21.23
CA ALA A 257 15.88 8.91 -21.40
C ALA A 257 15.11 9.62 -20.28
N VAL A 258 15.61 9.52 -19.03
CA VAL A 258 15.05 10.21 -17.86
C VAL A 258 15.28 11.71 -17.97
N ARG A 259 16.50 12.15 -18.29
CA ARG A 259 16.80 13.58 -18.46
C ARG A 259 15.92 14.23 -19.53
N MET A 260 15.80 13.61 -20.71
CA MET A 260 14.93 14.09 -21.78
C MET A 260 13.45 14.14 -21.37
N ARG A 261 13.02 13.19 -20.51
CA ARG A 261 11.68 13.18 -19.95
C ARG A 261 11.45 14.33 -18.98
N GLU A 262 12.43 14.65 -18.13
CA GLU A 262 12.37 15.74 -17.15
C GLU A 262 12.40 17.11 -17.83
N GLU A 263 13.30 17.31 -18.80
CA GLU A 263 13.39 18.54 -19.59
C GLU A 263 12.07 18.84 -20.32
N ALA A 264 11.47 17.82 -20.95
CA ALA A 264 10.18 18.00 -21.62
C ALA A 264 9.03 18.31 -20.64
N GLU A 265 9.08 17.81 -19.41
CA GLU A 265 8.09 18.15 -18.40
C GLU A 265 8.24 19.56 -17.87
N GLU A 266 9.47 20.03 -17.63
CA GLU A 266 9.69 21.42 -17.24
C GLU A 266 9.22 22.36 -18.36
N MET A 267 9.58 22.06 -19.61
CA MET A 267 9.24 22.88 -20.76
C MET A 267 7.72 22.90 -21.02
N ILE A 268 7.05 21.74 -21.03
CA ILE A 268 5.63 21.64 -21.38
C ILE A 268 4.73 21.82 -20.14
N HIS A 269 4.90 20.99 -19.10
CA HIS A 269 4.02 21.00 -17.94
C HIS A 269 4.32 22.22 -17.05
N GLY A 270 5.60 22.46 -16.73
CA GLY A 270 6.03 23.63 -15.98
C GLY A 270 5.73 24.93 -16.73
N GLY A 271 6.10 25.00 -18.01
CA GLY A 271 5.82 26.14 -18.88
C GLY A 271 4.33 26.47 -18.99
N PHE A 272 3.46 25.47 -19.14
CA PHE A 272 2.01 25.69 -19.21
C PHE A 272 1.44 26.22 -17.89
N VAL A 273 1.85 25.63 -16.76
CA VAL A 273 1.43 26.10 -15.43
C VAL A 273 1.84 27.56 -15.22
N GLN A 274 3.08 27.91 -15.53
CA GLN A 274 3.57 29.28 -15.40
C GLN A 274 2.80 30.26 -16.30
N ALA A 275 2.57 29.89 -17.57
CA ALA A 275 1.79 30.69 -18.51
C ALA A 275 0.35 30.89 -18.01
N TYR A 276 -0.30 29.83 -17.53
CA TYR A 276 -1.63 29.88 -16.95
C TYR A 276 -1.69 30.80 -15.73
N ARG A 277 -0.76 30.70 -14.78
CA ARG A 277 -0.74 31.56 -13.58
C ARG A 277 -0.55 33.04 -13.92
N ARG A 278 0.29 33.36 -14.91
CA ARG A 278 0.47 34.74 -15.40
C ARG A 278 -0.80 35.26 -16.07
N TRP A 279 -1.42 34.46 -16.92
CA TRP A 279 -2.67 34.79 -17.58
C TRP A 279 -3.80 34.98 -16.56
N GLN A 280 -3.94 34.05 -15.60
CA GLN A 280 -4.95 34.09 -14.55
C GLN A 280 -4.86 35.39 -13.74
N LYS A 281 -3.66 35.80 -13.33
CA LYS A 281 -3.46 37.06 -12.58
C LYS A 281 -3.95 38.29 -13.35
N LYS A 282 -3.73 38.33 -14.67
CA LYS A 282 -4.22 39.42 -15.53
C LYS A 282 -5.73 39.34 -15.74
N ALA A 283 -6.25 38.13 -15.99
CA ALA A 283 -7.67 37.87 -16.20
C ALA A 283 -8.54 38.15 -14.96
N GLU A 284 -7.99 37.95 -13.76
CA GLU A 284 -8.66 38.31 -12.49
C GLU A 284 -8.68 39.82 -12.25
N ALA A 285 -7.67 40.55 -12.74
CA ALA A 285 -7.60 42.01 -12.63
C ALA A 285 -8.48 42.73 -13.67
N ASP A 286 -8.63 42.15 -14.87
CA ASP A 286 -9.41 42.72 -15.96
C ASP A 286 -10.20 41.63 -16.72
N PRO A 287 -11.51 41.49 -16.44
CA PRO A 287 -12.38 40.54 -17.12
C PRO A 287 -12.59 40.83 -18.61
N VAL A 288 -12.52 42.09 -19.05
CA VAL A 288 -12.68 42.47 -20.47
C VAL A 288 -11.43 42.06 -21.24
N TRP A 289 -10.25 42.25 -20.66
CA TRP A 289 -8.99 41.78 -21.24
C TRP A 289 -8.97 40.27 -21.44
N LYS A 290 -9.57 39.50 -20.52
CA LYS A 290 -9.66 38.04 -20.60
C LYS A 290 -10.38 37.56 -21.86
N GLU A 291 -11.50 38.21 -22.24
CA GLU A 291 -12.25 37.86 -23.45
C GLU A 291 -11.44 38.13 -24.71
N ALA A 292 -10.69 39.23 -24.74
CA ALA A 292 -9.83 39.58 -25.86
C ALA A 292 -8.53 38.73 -25.95
N ASN A 293 -8.11 38.10 -24.84
CA ASN A 293 -6.83 37.40 -24.74
C ASN A 293 -7.00 35.99 -24.14
N PRO A 294 -7.55 35.02 -24.89
CA PRO A 294 -7.62 33.63 -24.41
C PRO A 294 -6.21 33.06 -24.19
N LEU A 295 -6.01 32.18 -23.20
CA LEU A 295 -4.73 31.51 -23.01
C LEU A 295 -4.45 30.55 -24.18
N ILE A 296 -3.37 30.80 -24.93
CA ILE A 296 -2.90 29.91 -25.99
C ILE A 296 -1.57 29.30 -25.53
N PHE A 297 -1.50 27.98 -25.53
CA PHE A 297 -0.26 27.23 -25.26
C PHE A 297 -0.28 25.93 -26.06
N GLU A 298 0.19 25.99 -27.30
CA GLU A 298 0.26 24.84 -28.20
C GLU A 298 1.66 24.23 -28.21
N VAL A 299 1.71 22.91 -28.26
CA VAL A 299 2.94 22.15 -28.32
C VAL A 299 2.96 21.39 -29.65
N GLU A 300 3.99 21.64 -30.43
CA GLU A 300 4.22 21.00 -31.72
C GLU A 300 5.58 20.33 -31.76
N MET A 301 5.71 19.31 -32.60
CA MET A 301 6.95 18.58 -32.80
C MET A 301 7.47 18.90 -34.18
N GLU A 302 8.45 19.80 -34.28
CA GLU A 302 9.08 20.18 -35.54
C GLU A 302 10.50 19.62 -35.60
N LYS A 303 10.82 18.88 -36.67
CA LYS A 303 12.17 18.32 -36.94
C LYS A 303 12.79 17.53 -35.76
N GLY A 304 11.97 16.88 -34.94
CA GLY A 304 12.44 16.14 -33.77
C GLY A 304 12.66 16.98 -32.51
N THR A 305 12.28 18.26 -32.52
CA THR A 305 12.33 19.16 -31.37
C THR A 305 10.93 19.64 -30.97
N LEU A 306 10.73 19.80 -29.66
CA LEU A 306 9.49 20.37 -29.12
C LEU A 306 9.51 21.89 -29.30
N GLN A 307 8.48 22.42 -29.95
CA GLN A 307 8.24 23.85 -30.09
C GLN A 307 6.97 24.23 -29.34
N ILE A 308 7.00 25.38 -28.67
CA ILE A 308 5.86 25.88 -27.88
C ILE A 308 5.42 27.21 -28.46
N ARG A 309 4.17 27.26 -28.93
CA ARG A 309 3.51 28.48 -29.36
C ARG A 309 2.59 28.98 -28.24
N LYS A 310 2.88 30.16 -27.71
CA LYS A 310 2.08 30.80 -26.67
C LYS A 310 1.92 32.29 -26.91
N ASN A 311 0.82 32.87 -26.46
CA ASN A 311 0.54 34.30 -26.65
C ASN A 311 0.96 35.18 -25.45
N ILE A 312 1.45 34.57 -24.35
CA ILE A 312 1.82 35.24 -23.08
C ILE A 312 3.05 34.58 -22.43
#